data_AF-A0A1M6QUP0-F1
#
_entry.id   AF-A0A1M6QUP0-F1
#
_cell.length_a   1.000
_cell.length_b   1.000
_cell.length_c   1.000
_cell.angle_alpha   90.00
_cell.angle_beta   90.00
_cell.angle_gamma   90.00
#
_symmetry.space_group_name_H-M   'P 1'
#
loop_
_entity.id
_entity.type
_entity.pdbx_description
1 polymer ?
#
loop_
_entity_poly.entity_id
_entity_poly.type
_entity_poly.pdbx_seq_one_letter_code
_entity_poly.pdbx_strand_id
1 'polypeptide(L)'
;MKARKKFLYGVLFLIGLAVISGIMTFLLVNGKEGRKIEADKKQIFEEHKKDVQSIDLKREDKKNALDINKIFDDVKHIYIKNINNPTNMIEVTGEDRGFIVANFKGFKKEKSDINQFNEEVLDLESYDYEIDLIEKNIKLKLYGQNGYMLVDTNNEGSKIYKIQKSDMDNFIPILEKVYLQNLMDKLLYPIPENIYLYAEDEKAVRIINKRESKELISKFNILSIEEQQNFVGVPTLYPNYDITIKRGEDKYKFHLINNEIMLIDTPIVFLYCKYDGEIWDYISKKLPVQNNAKKDEIKYLLKADRVIVKDIEGVYDLESNSYYNIEIARCLNSSNREKLNNDKTIDEDLRLILKFIINEDIKEVLVYDNYFVYDNVKYFSKNIGEKIKSLLMVP
;
A
#
# COMPACT_ATOMS: atom_id res chain seq x y z
N MET A 1 -14.96 -10.17 -59.36
CA MET A 1 -14.33 -11.08 -58.37
C MET A 1 -12.84 -10.77 -58.08
N LYS A 2 -11.99 -10.49 -59.08
CA LYS A 2 -10.56 -10.19 -58.87
C LYS A 2 -10.28 -8.92 -58.04
N ALA A 3 -11.10 -7.87 -58.16
CA ALA A 3 -10.92 -6.62 -57.41
C ALA A 3 -11.20 -6.75 -55.90
N ARG A 4 -12.23 -7.51 -55.50
CA ARG A 4 -12.54 -7.78 -54.08
C ARG A 4 -11.45 -8.59 -53.38
N LYS A 5 -10.84 -9.56 -54.08
CA LYS A 5 -9.68 -10.29 -53.54
C LYS A 5 -8.48 -9.35 -53.33
N LYS A 6 -8.16 -8.47 -54.29
CA LYS A 6 -7.08 -7.49 -54.13
C LYS A 6 -7.33 -6.51 -52.99
N PHE A 7 -8.58 -6.08 -52.79
CA PHE A 7 -8.95 -5.23 -51.65
C PHE A 7 -8.78 -5.96 -50.31
N LEU A 8 -9.24 -7.20 -50.21
CA LEU A 8 -9.10 -8.01 -48.99
C LEU A 8 -7.64 -8.28 -48.63
N TYR A 9 -6.79 -8.57 -49.63
CA TYR A 9 -5.34 -8.72 -49.42
C TYR A 9 -4.68 -7.40 -49.01
N GLY A 10 -5.14 -6.26 -49.53
CA GLY A 10 -4.68 -4.93 -49.12
C GLY A 10 -5.03 -4.61 -47.66
N VAL A 11 -6.26 -4.93 -47.23
CA VAL A 11 -6.70 -4.73 -45.84
C VAL A 11 -5.92 -5.64 -44.89
N LEU A 12 -5.74 -6.92 -45.23
CA LEU A 12 -4.95 -7.85 -44.41
C LEU A 12 -3.48 -7.42 -44.32
N PHE A 13 -2.92 -6.88 -45.39
CA PHE A 13 -1.56 -6.32 -45.39
C PHE A 13 -1.43 -5.10 -44.47
N LEU A 14 -2.42 -4.19 -44.49
CA LEU A 14 -2.45 -3.03 -43.61
C LEU A 14 -2.62 -3.40 -42.13
N ILE A 15 -3.46 -4.40 -41.83
CA ILE A 15 -3.58 -4.96 -40.47
C ILE A 15 -2.26 -5.58 -40.02
N GLY A 16 -1.59 -6.34 -40.91
CA GLY A 16 -0.27 -6.89 -40.63
C GLY A 16 0.77 -5.82 -40.31
N LEU A 17 0.80 -4.72 -41.07
CA LEU A 17 1.68 -3.57 -40.81
C LEU A 17 1.34 -2.86 -39.49
N ALA A 18 0.05 -2.72 -39.15
CA ALA A 18 -0.37 -2.12 -37.88
C ALA A 18 0.05 -2.97 -36.68
N VAL A 19 -0.06 -4.30 -36.78
CA VAL A 19 0.40 -5.24 -35.74
C VAL A 19 1.92 -5.19 -35.58
N ILE A 20 2.68 -5.19 -36.68
CA ILE A 20 4.15 -5.07 -36.64
C ILE A 20 4.57 -3.72 -36.04
N SER A 21 3.89 -2.64 -36.41
CA SER A 21 4.12 -1.30 -35.85
C SER A 21 3.80 -1.23 -34.35
N GLY A 22 2.69 -1.86 -33.92
CA GLY A 22 2.32 -1.99 -32.51
C GLY A 22 3.34 -2.79 -31.71
N ILE A 23 3.83 -3.91 -32.25
CA ILE A 23 4.88 -4.73 -31.63
C ILE A 23 6.20 -3.95 -31.56
N MET A 24 6.60 -3.24 -32.62
CA MET A 24 7.81 -2.41 -32.60
C MET A 24 7.69 -1.23 -31.63
N THR A 25 6.52 -0.61 -31.53
CA THR A 25 6.27 0.50 -30.60
C THR A 25 6.27 -0.02 -29.17
N PHE A 26 5.64 -1.17 -28.90
CA PHE A 26 5.70 -1.85 -27.61
C PHE A 26 7.15 -2.23 -27.24
N LEU A 27 7.93 -2.77 -28.17
CA LEU A 27 9.35 -3.08 -27.96
C LEU A 27 10.23 -1.84 -27.80
N LEU A 28 9.88 -0.70 -28.41
CA LEU A 28 10.63 0.56 -28.25
C LEU A 28 10.26 1.31 -26.97
N VAL A 29 9.00 1.25 -26.53
CA VAL A 29 8.52 1.88 -25.29
C VAL A 29 8.92 1.03 -24.08
N ASN A 30 8.56 -0.26 -24.06
CA ASN A 30 8.95 -1.16 -22.97
C ASN A 30 10.43 -1.58 -23.05
N GLY A 31 11.07 -1.51 -24.22
CA GLY A 31 12.51 -1.73 -24.33
C GLY A 31 13.35 -0.54 -23.88
N LYS A 32 12.81 0.68 -23.79
CA LYS A 32 13.52 1.83 -23.21
C LYS A 32 13.36 1.93 -21.70
N GLU A 33 12.20 1.56 -21.14
CA GLU A 33 12.02 1.45 -19.68
C GLU A 33 12.65 0.16 -19.14
N GLY A 34 12.46 -0.97 -19.84
CA GLY A 34 13.08 -2.24 -19.52
C GLY A 34 14.60 -2.21 -19.65
N ARG A 35 15.20 -1.60 -20.69
CA ARG A 35 16.67 -1.51 -20.77
C ARG A 35 17.27 -0.40 -19.93
N LYS A 36 16.55 0.66 -19.52
CA LYS A 36 17.09 1.56 -18.49
C LYS A 36 17.08 0.87 -17.13
N ILE A 37 16.01 0.17 -16.78
CA ILE A 37 15.93 -0.56 -15.51
C ILE A 37 16.82 -1.79 -15.51
N GLU A 38 17.02 -2.48 -16.64
CA GLU A 38 17.83 -3.69 -16.75
C GLU A 38 19.29 -3.39 -17.11
N ALA A 39 19.62 -2.26 -17.75
CA ALA A 39 21.00 -1.78 -17.85
C ALA A 39 21.43 -1.08 -16.55
N ASP A 40 20.59 -0.29 -15.88
CA ASP A 40 20.91 0.20 -14.52
C ASP A 40 20.94 -0.97 -13.54
N LYS A 41 20.02 -1.94 -13.61
CA LYS A 41 20.15 -3.17 -12.80
C LYS A 41 21.36 -3.99 -13.20
N LYS A 42 21.72 -4.21 -14.47
CA LYS A 42 22.94 -4.97 -14.83
C LYS A 42 24.23 -4.20 -14.55
N GLN A 43 24.22 -2.87 -14.58
CA GLN A 43 25.38 -2.04 -14.25
C GLN A 43 25.54 -1.94 -12.73
N ILE A 44 24.44 -1.87 -11.96
CA ILE A 44 24.41 -2.05 -10.50
C ILE A 44 24.73 -3.51 -10.11
N PHE A 45 24.29 -4.52 -10.88
CA PHE A 45 24.59 -5.94 -10.63
C PHE A 45 26.02 -6.30 -11.03
N GLU A 46 26.62 -5.65 -12.03
CA GLU A 46 28.04 -5.81 -12.37
C GLU A 46 28.96 -4.93 -11.51
N GLU A 47 28.52 -3.77 -11.01
CA GLU A 47 29.22 -3.01 -9.98
C GLU A 47 29.16 -3.74 -8.63
N HIS A 48 28.00 -4.21 -8.17
CA HIS A 48 27.90 -4.97 -6.91
C HIS A 48 28.51 -6.37 -7.00
N LYS A 49 28.48 -7.04 -8.17
CA LYS A 49 29.22 -8.29 -8.36
C LYS A 49 30.73 -8.04 -8.44
N LYS A 50 31.20 -6.86 -8.86
CA LYS A 50 32.62 -6.47 -8.73
C LYS A 50 32.99 -6.02 -7.32
N ASP A 51 32.09 -5.40 -6.57
CA ASP A 51 32.30 -5.05 -5.15
C ASP A 51 32.29 -6.30 -4.24
N VAL A 52 31.53 -7.35 -4.61
CA VAL A 52 31.50 -8.63 -3.89
C VAL A 52 32.52 -9.65 -4.44
N GLN A 53 32.97 -9.56 -5.70
CA GLN A 53 34.04 -10.41 -6.25
C GLN A 53 35.45 -9.82 -6.14
N SER A 54 35.60 -8.58 -5.66
CA SER A 54 36.89 -8.03 -5.19
C SER A 54 37.02 -8.10 -3.67
N ILE A 55 36.51 -9.17 -3.06
CA ILE A 55 36.96 -9.62 -1.74
C ILE A 55 38.38 -10.16 -1.92
N ASP A 56 39.35 -9.24 -1.96
CA ASP A 56 40.77 -9.57 -1.81
C ASP A 56 40.96 -9.94 -0.32
N LEU A 57 40.69 -11.20 0.02
CA LEU A 57 41.02 -11.83 1.30
C LEU A 57 42.55 -11.95 1.42
N LYS A 58 43.24 -10.81 1.55
CA LYS A 58 44.59 -10.78 2.09
C LYS A 58 44.50 -10.87 3.60
N ARG A 59 45.01 -11.99 4.11
CA ARG A 59 45.32 -12.23 5.51
C ARG A 59 46.29 -11.17 6.04
N GLU A 60 46.10 -10.87 7.34
CA GLU A 60 46.94 -10.10 8.26
C GLU A 60 46.77 -8.57 8.12
N ASP A 61 46.22 -7.84 9.09
CA ASP A 61 46.69 -7.78 10.48
C ASP A 61 45.59 -7.72 11.56
N LYS A 62 45.84 -8.47 12.64
CA LYS A 62 45.19 -8.26 13.95
C LYS A 62 45.61 -6.90 14.50
N LYS A 63 44.72 -5.90 14.43
CA LYS A 63 44.58 -4.81 15.42
C LYS A 63 43.26 -4.10 15.15
N ASN A 64 42.30 -4.26 16.05
CA ASN A 64 40.92 -3.76 16.03
C ASN A 64 39.93 -4.55 15.16
N ALA A 65 39.75 -5.85 15.45
CA ALA A 65 38.51 -6.50 15.03
C ALA A 65 37.33 -5.82 15.77
N LEU A 66 36.40 -5.22 15.03
CA LEU A 66 35.16 -4.67 15.60
C LEU A 66 34.48 -5.71 16.51
N ASP A 67 34.40 -5.41 17.80
CA ASP A 67 33.64 -6.20 18.75
C ASP A 67 32.15 -5.92 18.54
N ILE A 68 31.42 -6.93 18.05
CA ILE A 68 30.00 -6.80 17.72
C ILE A 68 29.17 -6.30 18.90
N ASN A 69 29.57 -6.60 20.14
CA ASN A 69 28.83 -6.16 21.33
C ASN A 69 29.09 -4.69 21.71
N LYS A 70 30.11 -4.07 21.10
CA LYS A 70 30.50 -2.67 21.34
C LYS A 70 30.11 -1.73 20.20
N ILE A 71 29.40 -2.21 19.17
CA ILE A 71 29.04 -1.36 18.02
C ILE A 71 28.16 -0.19 18.42
N PHE A 72 27.34 -0.34 19.45
CA PHE A 72 26.49 0.73 19.99
C PHE A 72 27.18 1.60 21.06
N ASP A 73 28.41 1.29 21.48
CA ASP A 73 29.13 2.10 22.46
C ASP A 73 29.42 3.48 21.88
N ASP A 74 29.19 4.55 22.64
CA ASP A 74 29.37 5.94 22.20
C ASP A 74 28.52 6.38 20.99
N VAL A 75 27.53 5.57 20.55
CA VAL A 75 26.58 5.97 19.51
C VAL A 75 25.47 6.81 20.14
N LYS A 76 25.30 8.03 19.65
CA LYS A 76 24.26 8.95 20.15
C LYS A 76 22.96 8.80 19.38
N HIS A 77 23.08 8.61 18.07
CA HIS A 77 21.95 8.58 17.13
C HIS A 77 21.84 7.19 16.50
N ILE A 78 20.69 6.55 16.69
CA ILE A 78 20.33 5.29 16.04
C ILE A 78 19.22 5.61 15.06
N TYR A 79 19.32 5.11 13.85
CA TYR A 79 18.28 5.26 12.85
C TYR A 79 17.70 3.91 12.48
N ILE A 80 16.37 3.80 12.40
CA ILE A 80 15.68 2.59 11.97
C ILE A 80 15.01 2.84 10.63
N LYS A 81 15.11 1.86 9.75
CA LYS A 81 14.41 1.79 8.47
C LYS A 81 13.67 0.46 8.37
N ASN A 82 12.43 0.51 7.89
CA ASN A 82 11.61 -0.67 7.59
C ASN A 82 11.65 -0.93 6.08
N ILE A 83 11.74 -2.18 5.65
CA ILE A 83 11.85 -2.53 4.22
C ILE A 83 10.61 -2.16 3.41
N ASN A 84 9.43 -2.23 4.03
CA ASN A 84 8.15 -1.86 3.41
C ASN A 84 7.99 -0.33 3.29
N ASN A 85 8.90 0.44 3.90
CA ASN A 85 8.98 1.90 3.76
C ASN A 85 10.44 2.38 3.70
N PRO A 86 11.18 2.04 2.63
CA PRO A 86 12.63 2.15 2.64
C PRO A 86 13.14 3.58 2.51
N THR A 87 12.26 4.52 2.17
CA THR A 87 12.56 5.95 2.03
C THR A 87 12.55 6.69 3.36
N ASN A 88 11.93 6.12 4.40
CA ASN A 88 11.79 6.78 5.69
C ASN A 88 12.64 6.11 6.76
N MET A 89 13.71 6.81 7.07
CA MET A 89 14.58 6.54 8.19
C MET A 89 14.13 7.38 9.39
N ILE A 90 13.97 6.74 10.54
CA ILE A 90 13.49 7.36 11.77
C ILE A 90 14.60 7.35 12.80
N GLU A 91 14.95 8.53 13.30
CA GLU A 91 15.90 8.67 14.40
C GLU A 91 15.25 8.25 15.72
N VAL A 92 15.95 7.40 16.47
CA VAL A 92 15.52 6.91 17.77
C VAL A 92 16.41 7.50 18.86
N THR A 93 15.77 8.10 19.85
CA THR A 93 16.42 8.78 20.97
C THR A 93 15.85 8.31 22.32
N GLY A 94 16.44 8.76 23.43
CA GLY A 94 15.88 8.54 24.77
C GLY A 94 15.82 7.08 25.21
N GLU A 95 14.70 6.70 25.86
CA GLU A 95 14.49 5.36 26.43
C GLU A 95 14.43 4.28 25.35
N ASP A 96 13.79 4.55 24.21
CA ASP A 96 13.70 3.62 23.07
C ASP A 96 15.09 3.21 22.57
N ARG A 97 16.02 4.18 22.49
CA ARG A 97 17.42 3.90 22.16
C ARG A 97 18.03 2.93 23.16
N GLY A 98 17.77 3.15 24.45
CA GLY A 98 18.22 2.28 25.54
C GLY A 98 17.71 0.86 25.38
N PHE A 99 16.42 0.69 25.06
CA PHE A 99 15.81 -0.62 24.82
C PHE A 99 16.43 -1.35 23.63
N ILE A 100 16.65 -0.67 22.50
CA ILE A 100 17.29 -1.27 21.32
C ILE A 100 18.69 -1.76 21.65
N VAL A 101 19.50 -0.91 22.29
CA VAL A 101 20.89 -1.25 22.64
C VAL A 101 20.94 -2.40 23.64
N ALA A 102 20.06 -2.39 24.66
CA ALA A 102 20.02 -3.45 25.67
C ALA A 102 19.65 -4.81 25.06
N ASN A 103 18.59 -4.86 24.24
CA ASN A 103 18.18 -6.08 23.55
C ASN A 103 19.28 -6.58 22.60
N PHE A 104 19.85 -5.67 21.81
CA PHE A 104 20.95 -6.01 20.92
C PHE A 104 22.13 -6.62 21.66
N LYS A 105 22.56 -6.01 22.78
CA LYS A 105 23.66 -6.55 23.61
C LYS A 105 23.32 -7.90 24.23
N GLY A 106 22.03 -8.16 24.48
CA GLY A 106 21.53 -9.44 25.00
C GLY A 106 21.62 -10.62 24.02
N PHE A 107 21.66 -10.39 22.70
CA PHE A 107 21.69 -11.51 21.75
C PHE A 107 22.94 -12.35 21.87
N LYS A 108 22.74 -13.66 21.86
CA LYS A 108 23.80 -14.60 21.51
C LYS A 108 24.00 -14.58 20.00
N LYS A 109 25.12 -14.00 19.56
CA LYS A 109 25.46 -13.81 18.14
C LYS A 109 26.56 -14.80 17.78
N GLU A 110 26.26 -15.71 16.86
CA GLU A 110 27.23 -16.68 16.36
C GLU A 110 27.66 -16.25 14.95
N LYS A 111 28.96 -16.09 14.71
CA LYS A 111 29.44 -15.69 13.38
C LYS A 111 29.10 -16.78 12.37
N SER A 112 28.45 -16.41 11.27
CA SER A 112 28.13 -17.30 10.15
C SER A 112 28.98 -16.94 8.94
N ASP A 113 29.19 -17.91 8.05
CA ASP A 113 29.75 -17.64 6.74
C ASP A 113 28.66 -17.31 5.70
N ILE A 114 29.10 -16.79 4.56
CA ILE A 114 28.25 -16.32 3.46
C ILE A 114 27.56 -17.47 2.72
N ASN A 115 28.13 -18.68 2.69
CA ASN A 115 27.55 -19.81 1.97
C ASN A 115 26.31 -20.30 2.72
N GLN A 116 26.43 -20.49 4.04
CA GLN A 116 25.29 -20.88 4.87
C GLN A 116 24.17 -19.83 4.83
N PHE A 117 24.55 -18.54 4.86
CA PHE A 117 23.57 -17.46 4.77
C PHE A 117 22.82 -17.46 3.43
N ASN A 118 23.52 -17.61 2.30
CA ASN A 118 22.88 -17.64 0.98
C ASN A 118 22.02 -18.90 0.74
N GLU A 119 22.26 -19.99 1.46
CA GLU A 119 21.41 -21.18 1.44
C GLU A 119 20.09 -20.94 2.19
N GLU A 120 20.12 -20.22 3.31
CA GLU A 120 18.97 -19.99 4.17
C GLU A 120 18.21 -18.68 3.83
N VAL A 121 18.88 -17.67 3.26
CA VAL A 121 18.35 -16.36 2.87
C VAL A 121 18.52 -16.19 1.36
N LEU A 122 17.42 -16.36 0.63
CA LEU A 122 17.42 -16.36 -0.84
C LEU A 122 17.45 -14.95 -1.44
N ASP A 123 16.93 -13.96 -0.73
CA ASP A 123 16.89 -12.57 -1.15
C ASP A 123 17.57 -11.67 -0.11
N LEU A 124 18.66 -11.04 -0.52
CA LEU A 124 19.44 -10.15 0.35
C LEU A 124 18.71 -8.83 0.64
N GLU A 125 17.74 -8.47 -0.20
CA GLU A 125 16.94 -7.25 -0.03
C GLU A 125 15.67 -7.50 0.80
N SER A 126 15.35 -8.74 1.15
CA SER A 126 14.16 -9.09 1.95
C SER A 126 14.41 -9.09 3.46
N TYR A 127 15.19 -8.14 3.97
CA TYR A 127 15.37 -7.94 5.42
C TYR A 127 14.16 -7.22 6.02
N ASP A 128 13.82 -7.41 7.28
CA ASP A 128 12.66 -6.75 7.90
C ASP A 128 12.96 -5.29 8.27
N TYR A 129 14.11 -5.10 8.92
CA TYR A 129 14.57 -3.81 9.43
C TYR A 129 16.06 -3.59 9.19
N GLU A 130 16.44 -2.34 8.98
CA GLU A 130 17.82 -1.87 8.94
C GLU A 130 18.04 -0.87 10.07
N ILE A 131 19.08 -1.09 10.87
CA ILE A 131 19.56 -0.14 11.87
C ILE A 131 20.81 0.54 11.32
N ASP A 132 20.76 1.85 11.14
CA ASP A 132 21.88 2.67 10.66
C ASP A 132 22.51 3.44 11.84
N LEU A 133 23.82 3.25 12.00
CA LEU A 133 24.67 3.93 12.97
C LEU A 133 25.60 4.87 12.19
N ILE A 134 25.02 5.98 11.71
CA ILE A 134 25.68 6.94 10.81
C ILE A 134 27.03 7.40 11.37
N GLU A 135 27.11 7.72 12.66
CA GLU A 135 28.35 8.18 13.33
C GLU A 135 29.51 7.18 13.21
N LYS A 136 29.21 5.89 13.04
CA LYS A 136 30.19 4.81 12.91
C LYS A 136 30.26 4.23 11.50
N ASN A 137 29.43 4.69 10.57
CA ASN A 137 29.27 4.11 9.23
C ASN A 137 29.01 2.59 9.27
N ILE A 138 28.06 2.17 10.11
CA ILE A 138 27.66 0.76 10.27
C ILE A 138 26.17 0.63 9.97
N LYS A 139 25.81 -0.37 9.16
CA LYS A 139 24.42 -0.76 8.91
C LYS A 139 24.17 -2.19 9.35
N LEU A 140 23.05 -2.42 10.03
CA LEU A 140 22.64 -3.73 10.51
C LEU A 140 21.34 -4.11 9.82
N LYS A 141 21.39 -5.01 8.84
CA LYS A 141 20.18 -5.59 8.21
C LYS A 141 19.75 -6.83 8.99
N LEU A 142 18.49 -6.87 9.41
CA LEU A 142 17.92 -7.91 10.25
C LEU A 142 16.95 -8.77 9.44
N TYR A 143 17.22 -10.07 9.38
CA TYR A 143 16.41 -11.08 8.70
C TYR A 143 15.73 -11.93 9.76
N GLY A 144 14.64 -11.43 10.32
CA GLY A 144 13.92 -12.01 11.45
C GLY A 144 13.42 -13.43 11.16
N GLN A 145 12.84 -13.66 9.98
CA GLN A 145 12.30 -14.97 9.60
C GLN A 145 13.36 -16.09 9.63
N ASN A 146 14.59 -15.76 9.22
CA ASN A 146 15.72 -16.69 9.09
C ASN A 146 16.65 -16.66 10.31
N GLY A 147 16.50 -15.68 11.20
CA GLY A 147 17.37 -15.52 12.39
C GLY A 147 18.78 -15.04 12.03
N TYR A 148 18.91 -14.13 11.07
CA TYR A 148 20.22 -13.61 10.64
C TYR A 148 20.33 -12.10 10.81
N MET A 149 21.57 -11.64 10.97
CA MET A 149 21.94 -10.23 10.93
C MET A 149 23.17 -10.05 10.05
N LEU A 150 23.06 -9.17 9.06
CA LEU A 150 24.17 -8.71 8.24
C LEU A 150 24.63 -7.35 8.76
N VAL A 151 25.92 -7.27 9.11
CA VAL A 151 26.58 -6.06 9.61
C VAL A 151 27.48 -5.54 8.52
N ASP A 152 27.05 -4.49 7.86
CA ASP A 152 27.83 -3.85 6.82
C ASP A 152 28.67 -2.71 7.40
N THR A 153 29.95 -2.70 7.06
CA THR A 153 30.90 -1.68 7.48
C THR A 153 31.65 -1.18 6.27
N ASN A 154 31.70 0.13 6.07
CA ASN A 154 32.36 0.71 4.88
C ASN A 154 33.86 0.38 4.80
N ASN A 155 34.49 -0.11 5.89
CA ASN A 155 35.94 -0.31 5.98
C ASN A 155 36.40 -1.78 6.09
N GLU A 156 35.59 -2.68 6.67
CA GLU A 156 36.01 -4.07 6.97
C GLU A 156 35.21 -5.12 6.18
N GLY A 157 34.37 -4.68 5.25
CA GLY A 157 33.39 -5.52 4.54
C GLY A 157 32.24 -5.95 5.46
N SER A 158 31.31 -6.71 4.89
CA SER A 158 30.13 -7.16 5.61
C SER A 158 30.41 -8.44 6.43
N LYS A 159 29.85 -8.51 7.64
CA LYS A 159 29.95 -9.65 8.56
C LYS A 159 28.56 -10.21 8.85
N ILE A 160 28.42 -11.53 8.85
CA ILE A 160 27.14 -12.20 9.08
C ILE A 160 27.12 -12.87 10.44
N TYR A 161 26.01 -12.73 11.15
CA TYR A 161 25.76 -13.38 12.43
C TYR A 161 24.43 -14.12 12.38
N LYS A 162 24.45 -15.38 12.81
CA LYS A 162 23.25 -16.15 13.14
C LYS A 162 22.86 -15.80 14.57
N ILE A 163 21.58 -15.50 14.76
CA ILE A 163 20.98 -15.19 16.05
C ILE A 163 19.88 -16.21 16.32
N GLN A 164 19.66 -16.55 17.59
CA GLN A 164 18.58 -17.46 17.94
C GLN A 164 17.25 -16.88 17.47
N LYS A 165 16.43 -17.71 16.82
CA LYS A 165 15.15 -17.26 16.26
C LYS A 165 14.25 -16.62 17.33
N SER A 166 14.21 -17.18 18.54
CA SER A 166 13.48 -16.61 19.67
C SER A 166 13.93 -15.21 20.06
N ASP A 167 15.22 -14.90 19.93
CA ASP A 167 15.74 -13.56 20.22
C ASP A 167 15.30 -12.57 19.13
N MET A 168 15.29 -13.00 17.86
CA MET A 168 14.75 -12.18 16.75
C MET A 168 13.24 -11.99 16.84
N ASP A 169 12.49 -13.05 17.14
CA ASP A 169 11.04 -13.01 17.31
C ASP A 169 10.64 -12.05 18.45
N ASN A 170 11.51 -11.84 19.44
CA ASN A 170 11.32 -10.84 20.49
C ASN A 170 11.77 -9.44 20.08
N PHE A 171 12.83 -9.31 19.28
CA PHE A 171 13.42 -8.02 18.95
C PHE A 171 12.72 -7.28 17.80
N ILE A 172 12.32 -7.99 16.75
CA ILE A 172 11.65 -7.39 15.59
C ILE A 172 10.38 -6.63 16.02
N PRO A 173 9.49 -7.17 16.87
CA PRO A 173 8.33 -6.43 17.37
C PRO A 173 8.69 -5.17 18.18
N ILE A 174 9.83 -5.18 18.89
CA ILE A 174 10.31 -3.99 19.61
C ILE A 174 10.74 -2.91 18.61
N LEU A 175 11.49 -3.28 17.57
CA LEU A 175 11.88 -2.34 16.51
C LEU A 175 10.66 -1.79 15.77
N GLU A 176 9.69 -2.65 15.47
CA GLU A 176 8.43 -2.25 14.83
C GLU A 176 7.70 -1.22 15.69
N LYS A 177 7.48 -1.53 16.97
CA LYS A 177 6.82 -0.62 17.90
C LYS A 177 7.52 0.74 17.98
N VAL A 178 8.85 0.75 18.14
CA VAL A 178 9.63 1.99 18.23
C VAL A 178 9.55 2.78 16.92
N TYR A 179 9.71 2.10 15.77
CA TYR A 179 9.62 2.71 14.46
C TYR A 179 8.25 3.36 14.23
N LEU A 180 7.16 2.62 14.47
CA LEU A 180 5.79 3.09 14.29
C LEU A 180 5.47 4.25 15.22
N GLN A 181 5.85 4.16 16.50
CA GLN A 181 5.61 5.24 17.46
C GLN A 181 6.29 6.54 17.02
N ASN A 182 7.59 6.49 16.70
CA ASN A 182 8.33 7.67 16.28
C ASN A 182 7.86 8.21 14.90
N LEU A 183 7.42 7.33 13.99
CA LEU A 183 6.77 7.73 12.75
C LEU A 183 5.46 8.47 13.05
N MET A 184 4.60 7.92 13.90
CA MET A 184 3.34 8.56 14.26
C MET A 184 3.56 9.89 14.96
N ASP A 185 4.58 10.00 15.82
CA ASP A 185 4.96 11.27 16.43
C ASP A 185 5.33 12.31 15.36
N LYS A 186 6.14 11.92 14.38
CA LYS A 186 6.50 12.78 13.24
C LYS A 186 5.30 13.24 12.41
N LEU A 187 4.28 12.39 12.25
CA LEU A 187 3.08 12.71 11.47
C LEU A 187 2.07 13.57 12.26
N LEU A 188 1.88 13.26 13.54
CA LEU A 188 0.82 13.83 14.38
C LEU A 188 1.27 15.07 15.16
N TYR A 189 2.57 15.24 15.40
CA TYR A 189 3.12 16.40 16.12
C TYR A 189 3.80 17.43 15.20
N PRO A 190 3.80 18.73 15.57
CA PRO A 190 3.09 19.30 16.72
C PRO A 190 1.58 19.17 16.57
N ILE A 191 0.87 19.08 17.70
CA ILE A 191 -0.59 18.87 17.71
C ILE A 191 -1.27 20.00 16.93
N PRO A 192 -1.99 19.68 15.84
CA PRO A 192 -2.63 20.68 15.00
C PRO A 192 -3.77 21.39 15.74
N GLU A 193 -4.01 22.65 15.37
CA GLU A 193 -5.08 23.46 15.97
C GLU A 193 -6.47 22.91 15.61
N ASN A 194 -6.61 22.43 14.38
CA ASN A 194 -7.84 21.87 13.84
C ASN A 194 -7.54 20.55 13.12
N ILE A 195 -8.34 19.53 13.41
CA ILE A 195 -8.37 18.26 12.66
C ILE A 195 -9.77 18.12 12.06
N TYR A 196 -9.83 17.70 10.80
CA TYR A 196 -11.08 17.51 10.08
C TYR A 196 -11.40 16.02 10.07
N LEU A 197 -12.56 15.67 10.61
CA LEU A 197 -13.15 14.33 10.53
C LEU A 197 -14.21 14.36 9.43
N TYR A 198 -14.10 13.47 8.46
CA TYR A 198 -15.03 13.34 7.35
C TYR A 198 -15.72 11.99 7.41
N ALA A 199 -17.02 11.98 7.11
CA ALA A 199 -17.74 10.80 6.68
C ALA A 199 -18.13 11.02 5.22
N GLU A 200 -17.29 10.55 4.31
CA GLU A 200 -17.33 10.90 2.87
C GLU A 200 -18.64 10.44 2.21
N ASP A 201 -19.14 9.25 2.58
CA ASP A 201 -20.42 8.71 2.07
C ASP A 201 -21.62 9.62 2.39
N GLU A 202 -21.50 10.40 3.47
CA GLU A 202 -22.52 11.29 4.00
C GLU A 202 -22.25 12.77 3.70
N LYS A 203 -21.09 13.08 3.11
CA LYS A 203 -20.59 14.45 2.93
C LYS A 203 -20.61 15.25 4.23
N ALA A 204 -20.44 14.57 5.37
CA ALA A 204 -20.46 15.19 6.68
C ALA A 204 -19.01 15.51 7.10
N VAL A 205 -18.81 16.69 7.67
CA VAL A 205 -17.52 17.11 8.21
C VAL A 205 -17.69 17.64 9.62
N ARG A 206 -16.77 17.27 10.50
CA ARG A 206 -16.63 17.85 11.83
C ARG A 206 -15.20 18.32 12.03
N ILE A 207 -15.05 19.56 12.45
CA ILE A 207 -13.76 20.12 12.86
C ILE A 207 -13.64 19.91 14.37
N ILE A 208 -12.61 19.22 14.81
CA ILE A 208 -12.31 19.08 16.24
C ILE A 208 -11.26 20.10 16.66
N ASN A 209 -11.46 20.68 17.85
CA ASN A 209 -10.60 21.71 18.38
C ASN A 209 -9.33 21.13 19.02
N LYS A 210 -8.36 21.98 19.34
CA LYS A 210 -7.07 21.60 19.95
C LYS A 210 -7.18 20.69 21.18
N ARG A 211 -8.21 20.82 22.04
CA ARG A 211 -8.38 19.95 23.22
C ARG A 211 -8.76 18.54 22.77
N GLU A 212 -9.74 18.43 21.88
CA GLU A 212 -10.18 17.17 21.28
C GLU A 212 -9.11 16.55 20.36
N SER A 213 -8.26 17.37 19.73
CA SER A 213 -7.13 16.89 18.91
C SER A 213 -6.16 16.05 19.72
N LYS A 214 -5.88 16.43 20.98
CA LYS A 214 -5.00 15.63 21.86
C LYS A 214 -5.60 14.26 22.15
N GLU A 215 -6.90 14.24 22.44
CA GLU A 215 -7.64 13.02 22.72
C GLU A 215 -7.64 12.10 21.48
N LEU A 216 -7.97 12.63 20.30
CA LEU A 216 -7.91 11.87 19.04
C LEU A 216 -6.50 11.33 18.77
N ILE A 217 -5.46 12.16 18.89
CA ILE A 217 -4.08 11.74 18.63
C ILE A 217 -3.66 10.61 19.57
N SER A 218 -4.11 10.65 20.83
CA SER A 218 -3.84 9.56 21.78
C SER A 218 -4.52 8.23 21.43
N LYS A 219 -5.44 8.22 20.45
CA LYS A 219 -6.08 7.01 19.93
C LYS A 219 -5.33 6.36 18.79
N PHE A 220 -4.30 7.01 18.24
CA PHE A 220 -3.48 6.40 17.20
C PHE A 220 -2.59 5.32 17.78
N ASN A 221 -2.91 4.07 17.46
CA ASN A 221 -2.12 2.91 17.81
C ASN A 221 -2.02 1.97 16.60
N ILE A 222 -0.91 2.10 15.87
CA ILE A 222 -0.61 1.26 14.71
C ILE A 222 0.04 -0.03 15.21
N LEU A 223 -0.52 -1.17 14.79
CA LEU A 223 -0.05 -2.49 15.19
C LEU A 223 1.04 -3.00 14.25
N SER A 224 0.87 -2.81 12.93
CA SER A 224 1.84 -3.23 11.92
C SER A 224 1.69 -2.43 10.62
N ILE A 225 2.77 -2.40 9.83
CA ILE A 225 2.73 -2.02 8.40
C ILE A 225 2.55 -3.29 7.58
N GLU A 226 1.61 -3.25 6.66
CA GLU A 226 1.22 -4.39 5.84
C GLU A 226 1.50 -4.12 4.37
N GLU A 227 1.72 -5.19 3.61
CA GLU A 227 1.87 -5.09 2.16
C GLU A 227 0.52 -4.84 1.49
N GLN A 228 0.50 -4.09 0.39
CA GLN A 228 -0.73 -3.78 -0.35
C GLN A 228 -1.54 -5.02 -0.73
N GLN A 229 -0.87 -6.14 -1.04
CA GLN A 229 -1.53 -7.40 -1.40
C GLN A 229 -2.37 -8.00 -0.26
N ASN A 230 -2.07 -7.68 1.00
CA ASN A 230 -2.85 -8.14 2.15
C ASN A 230 -4.19 -7.42 2.30
N PHE A 231 -4.45 -6.40 1.46
CA PHE A 231 -5.68 -5.58 1.49
C PHE A 231 -6.70 -6.02 0.45
N VAL A 232 -6.29 -6.91 -0.45
CA VAL A 232 -7.14 -7.58 -1.41
C VAL A 232 -8.29 -8.28 -0.68
N GLY A 233 -9.53 -7.92 -1.03
CA GLY A 233 -10.73 -8.51 -0.44
C GLY A 233 -11.07 -8.09 0.98
N VAL A 234 -10.34 -7.12 1.57
CA VAL A 234 -10.70 -6.57 2.89
C VAL A 234 -12.06 -5.87 2.80
N PRO A 235 -13.04 -6.22 3.66
CA PRO A 235 -14.33 -5.56 3.65
C PRO A 235 -14.19 -4.11 4.11
N THR A 236 -14.60 -3.19 3.25
CA THR A 236 -14.75 -1.78 3.61
C THR A 236 -16.06 -1.56 4.36
N LEU A 237 -16.03 -0.72 5.40
CA LEU A 237 -17.21 -0.44 6.22
C LEU A 237 -17.84 0.90 5.88
N TYR A 238 -19.16 0.98 6.03
CA TYR A 238 -19.90 2.24 6.06
C TYR A 238 -19.85 2.87 7.46
N PRO A 239 -19.71 4.20 7.58
CA PRO A 239 -19.37 5.15 6.51
C PRO A 239 -17.86 5.16 6.24
N ASN A 240 -17.48 5.67 5.07
CA ASN A 240 -16.08 5.96 4.74
C ASN A 240 -15.57 7.11 5.61
N TYR A 241 -14.77 6.80 6.63
CA TYR A 241 -14.20 7.79 7.53
C TYR A 241 -12.79 8.21 7.10
N ASP A 242 -12.57 9.52 7.02
CA ASP A 242 -11.27 10.13 6.77
C ASP A 242 -10.91 11.14 7.87
N ILE A 243 -9.65 11.13 8.30
CA ILE A 243 -9.05 12.17 9.15
C ILE A 243 -8.11 12.98 8.27
N THR A 244 -8.27 14.29 8.27
CA THR A 244 -7.35 15.20 7.59
C THR A 244 -6.74 16.19 8.56
N ILE A 245 -5.42 16.29 8.53
CA ILE A 245 -4.63 17.32 9.19
C ILE A 245 -4.02 18.21 8.09
N LYS A 246 -4.25 19.52 8.16
CA LYS A 246 -3.64 20.49 7.24
C LYS A 246 -2.45 21.17 7.91
N ARG A 247 -1.30 21.17 7.26
CA ARG A 247 -0.06 21.81 7.75
C ARG A 247 0.51 22.70 6.65
N GLY A 248 0.18 23.99 6.69
CA GLY A 248 0.51 24.89 5.57
C GLY A 248 -0.21 24.44 4.29
N GLU A 249 0.56 24.17 3.23
CA GLU A 249 0.04 23.62 1.96
C GLU A 249 -0.11 22.09 1.97
N ASP A 250 0.50 21.41 2.95
CA ASP A 250 0.49 19.95 3.04
C ASP A 250 -0.81 19.41 3.65
N LYS A 251 -1.27 18.28 3.10
CA LYS A 251 -2.42 17.52 3.59
C LYS A 251 -1.96 16.14 4.05
N TYR A 252 -2.22 15.84 5.31
CA TYR A 252 -1.98 14.52 5.91
C TYR A 252 -3.32 13.85 6.05
N LYS A 253 -3.52 12.74 5.34
CA LYS A 253 -4.78 12.00 5.28
C LYS A 253 -4.61 10.64 5.93
N PHE A 254 -5.54 10.27 6.80
CA PHE A 254 -5.64 8.95 7.40
C PHE A 254 -7.03 8.41 7.08
N HIS A 255 -7.09 7.43 6.19
CA HIS A 255 -8.32 6.87 5.65
C HIS A 255 -8.62 5.53 6.34
N LEU A 256 -9.74 5.47 7.06
CA LEU A 256 -10.15 4.27 7.79
C LEU A 256 -11.00 3.40 6.87
N ILE A 257 -10.42 2.29 6.40
CA ILE A 257 -11.08 1.32 5.51
C ILE A 257 -12.16 0.57 6.29
N ASN A 258 -11.81 0.13 7.50
CA ASN A 258 -12.68 -0.50 8.48
C ASN A 258 -12.09 -0.29 9.90
N ASN A 259 -12.58 -1.02 10.89
CA ASN A 259 -12.15 -0.94 12.30
C ASN A 259 -10.78 -1.61 12.59
N GLU A 260 -10.12 -2.20 11.60
CA GLU A 260 -8.82 -2.88 11.76
C GLU A 260 -7.74 -2.31 10.86
N ILE A 261 -8.15 -1.68 9.76
CA ILE A 261 -7.28 -1.30 8.65
C ILE A 261 -7.40 0.18 8.31
N MET A 262 -6.24 0.85 8.20
CA MET A 262 -6.11 2.25 7.85
C MET A 262 -5.05 2.46 6.76
N LEU A 263 -5.32 3.37 5.85
CA LEU A 263 -4.35 3.91 4.90
C LEU A 263 -3.85 5.27 5.42
N ILE A 264 -2.54 5.43 5.48
CA ILE A 264 -1.86 6.69 5.80
C ILE A 264 -1.33 7.27 4.49
N ASP A 265 -1.86 8.42 4.08
CA ASP A 265 -1.49 9.13 2.85
C ASP A 265 -1.04 10.55 3.21
N THR A 266 0.27 10.76 3.22
CA THR A 266 0.92 12.01 3.63
C THR A 266 2.06 12.32 2.66
N PRO A 267 2.57 13.57 2.64
CA PRO A 267 3.74 13.90 1.83
C PRO A 267 5.02 13.11 2.19
N ILE A 268 5.04 12.50 3.39
CA ILE A 268 6.20 11.77 3.93
C ILE A 268 6.10 10.28 3.61
N VAL A 269 4.91 9.71 3.77
CA VAL A 269 4.65 8.27 3.66
C VAL A 269 3.31 7.98 3.01
N PHE A 270 3.27 6.87 2.27
CA PHE A 270 2.05 6.19 1.84
C PHE A 270 2.08 4.77 2.38
N LEU A 271 1.27 4.47 3.40
CA LEU A 271 1.33 3.21 4.14
C LEU A 271 -0.04 2.57 4.31
N TYR A 272 0.01 1.26 4.31
CA TYR A 272 -1.07 0.35 4.60
C TYR A 272 -0.83 -0.21 6.01
N CYS A 273 -1.76 0.00 6.94
CA CYS A 273 -1.53 -0.26 8.36
C CYS A 273 -2.68 -1.02 9.00
N LYS A 274 -2.35 -1.96 9.90
CA LYS A 274 -3.31 -2.47 10.90
C LYS A 274 -3.29 -1.59 12.15
N TYR A 275 -4.44 -1.39 12.76
CA TYR A 275 -4.60 -0.63 13.99
C TYR A 275 -5.65 -1.28 14.89
N ASP A 276 -5.75 -0.83 16.13
CA ASP A 276 -6.58 -1.46 17.18
C ASP A 276 -8.07 -1.05 17.19
N GLY A 277 -8.51 -0.22 16.24
CA GLY A 277 -9.90 0.24 16.15
C GLY A 277 -10.28 1.40 17.07
N GLU A 278 -9.44 1.84 18.01
CA GLU A 278 -9.83 2.90 18.97
C GLU A 278 -10.18 4.22 18.27
N ILE A 279 -9.49 4.54 17.17
CA ILE A 279 -9.80 5.71 16.33
C ILE A 279 -11.19 5.59 15.72
N TRP A 280 -11.54 4.42 15.20
CA TRP A 280 -12.85 4.17 14.58
C TRP A 280 -13.98 4.42 15.57
N ASP A 281 -13.85 3.87 16.78
CA ASP A 281 -14.79 4.06 17.88
C ASP A 281 -14.90 5.52 18.31
N TYR A 282 -13.77 6.24 18.34
CA TYR A 282 -13.76 7.65 18.67
C TYR A 282 -14.52 8.48 17.61
N ILE A 283 -14.22 8.27 16.33
CA ILE A 283 -14.83 9.02 15.24
C ILE A 283 -16.31 8.69 15.10
N SER A 284 -16.69 7.42 15.16
CA SER A 284 -18.10 7.01 15.07
C SER A 284 -18.97 7.63 16.16
N LYS A 285 -18.43 7.83 17.37
CA LYS A 285 -19.10 8.55 18.46
C LYS A 285 -19.16 10.07 18.24
N LYS A 286 -18.12 10.66 17.67
CA LYS A 286 -18.03 12.13 17.45
C LYS A 286 -18.74 12.59 16.18
N LEU A 287 -18.81 11.74 15.16
CA LEU A 287 -19.48 11.99 13.89
C LEU A 287 -20.41 10.80 13.58
N PRO A 288 -21.47 10.61 14.41
CA PRO A 288 -22.42 9.54 14.19
C PRO A 288 -23.23 9.87 12.95
N VAL A 289 -23.12 9.03 11.94
CA VAL A 289 -23.89 9.17 10.70
C VAL A 289 -24.60 7.86 10.37
N GLN A 290 -25.75 7.98 9.73
CA GLN A 290 -26.60 6.86 9.38
C GLN A 290 -27.09 7.03 7.95
N ASN A 291 -27.16 5.92 7.22
CA ASN A 291 -27.68 5.93 5.86
C ASN A 291 -29.21 6.02 5.90
N ASN A 292 -29.74 7.23 5.81
CA ASN A 292 -31.18 7.49 5.75
C ASN A 292 -31.74 7.55 4.31
N ALA A 293 -30.98 7.04 3.32
CA ALA A 293 -31.40 7.07 1.93
C ALA A 293 -32.66 6.24 1.68
N LYS A 294 -33.53 6.73 0.79
CA LYS A 294 -34.75 6.06 0.34
C LYS A 294 -34.43 5.01 -0.72
N LYS A 295 -35.33 4.01 -0.90
CA LYS A 295 -35.12 2.89 -1.83
C LYS A 295 -34.83 3.31 -3.28
N ASP A 296 -35.30 4.47 -3.72
CA ASP A 296 -35.14 5.05 -5.06
C ASP A 296 -33.86 5.89 -5.21
N GLU A 297 -33.11 6.11 -4.14
CA GLU A 297 -31.86 6.88 -4.17
C GLU A 297 -30.66 5.95 -4.34
N ILE A 298 -29.72 6.30 -5.23
CA ILE A 298 -28.49 5.50 -5.46
C ILE A 298 -27.71 5.24 -4.16
N LYS A 299 -27.73 6.20 -3.23
CA LYS A 299 -27.10 6.09 -1.91
C LYS A 299 -27.64 4.92 -1.07
N TYR A 300 -28.86 4.46 -1.34
CA TYR A 300 -29.44 3.27 -0.71
C TYR A 300 -28.64 2.01 -0.98
N LEU A 301 -27.95 1.93 -2.13
CA LEU A 301 -27.09 0.80 -2.49
C LEU A 301 -25.92 0.59 -1.53
N LEU A 302 -25.52 1.63 -0.77
CA LEU A 302 -24.49 1.50 0.28
C LEU A 302 -24.95 0.63 1.47
N LYS A 303 -26.22 0.23 1.53
CA LYS A 303 -26.75 -0.72 2.53
C LYS A 303 -26.61 -2.17 2.10
N ALA A 304 -25.98 -2.45 0.95
CA ALA A 304 -25.92 -3.80 0.40
C ALA A 304 -25.05 -4.72 1.24
N ASP A 305 -25.60 -5.86 1.61
CA ASP A 305 -24.90 -6.95 2.26
C ASP A 305 -23.97 -7.63 1.24
N ARG A 306 -24.45 -7.78 0.00
CA ARG A 306 -23.74 -8.45 -1.10
C ARG A 306 -24.09 -7.81 -2.44
N VAL A 307 -23.14 -7.87 -3.38
CA VAL A 307 -23.38 -7.54 -4.78
C VAL A 307 -23.04 -8.74 -5.64
N ILE A 308 -23.92 -9.07 -6.60
CA ILE A 308 -23.65 -10.05 -7.66
C ILE A 308 -23.38 -9.26 -8.94
N VAL A 309 -22.28 -9.56 -9.61
CA VAL A 309 -21.86 -8.89 -10.84
C VAL A 309 -21.96 -9.87 -11.99
N LYS A 310 -22.68 -9.48 -13.04
CA LYS A 310 -22.72 -10.20 -14.31
C LYS A 310 -22.11 -9.34 -15.41
N ASP A 311 -20.99 -9.79 -15.96
CA ASP A 311 -20.36 -9.21 -17.14
C ASP A 311 -20.97 -9.81 -18.41
N ILE A 312 -21.59 -8.96 -19.23
CA ILE A 312 -22.27 -9.39 -20.47
C ILE A 312 -21.25 -9.74 -21.57
N GLU A 313 -20.06 -9.15 -21.52
CA GLU A 313 -19.00 -9.44 -22.48
C GLU A 313 -18.30 -10.78 -22.20
N GLY A 314 -18.55 -11.39 -21.04
CA GLY A 314 -17.98 -12.68 -20.64
C GLY A 314 -16.46 -12.64 -20.47
N VAL A 315 -15.89 -11.44 -20.30
CA VAL A 315 -14.44 -11.26 -20.09
C VAL A 315 -14.05 -11.78 -18.69
N TYR A 316 -14.98 -11.70 -17.73
CA TYR A 316 -14.80 -12.21 -16.37
C TYR A 316 -15.97 -13.10 -15.93
N ASP A 317 -15.67 -14.31 -15.46
CA ASP A 317 -16.65 -15.17 -14.80
C ASP A 317 -16.82 -14.74 -13.34
N LEU A 318 -17.68 -13.76 -13.12
CA LEU A 318 -18.00 -13.20 -11.80
C LEU A 318 -19.33 -13.70 -11.24
N GLU A 319 -19.96 -14.71 -11.88
CA GLU A 319 -21.37 -15.07 -11.66
C GLU A 319 -21.70 -15.52 -10.21
N SER A 320 -20.69 -15.72 -9.36
CA SER A 320 -20.86 -16.19 -7.96
C SER A 320 -20.15 -15.33 -6.90
N ASN A 321 -19.52 -14.23 -7.30
CA ASN A 321 -18.46 -13.62 -6.53
C ASN A 321 -18.97 -12.36 -5.79
N SER A 322 -19.13 -12.45 -4.47
CA SER A 322 -19.42 -11.31 -3.58
C SER A 322 -18.15 -10.49 -3.36
N TYR A 323 -17.90 -9.50 -4.20
CA TYR A 323 -16.75 -8.61 -4.07
C TYR A 323 -17.20 -7.18 -3.81
N TYR A 324 -16.47 -6.50 -2.91
CA TYR A 324 -16.53 -5.05 -2.68
C TYR A 324 -17.95 -4.46 -2.67
N ASN A 325 -18.83 -5.05 -1.86
CA ASN A 325 -20.26 -4.72 -1.80
C ASN A 325 -20.53 -3.20 -1.74
N ILE A 326 -19.74 -2.50 -0.93
CA ILE A 326 -19.89 -1.06 -0.74
C ILE A 326 -19.07 -0.21 -1.73
N GLU A 327 -17.92 -0.66 -2.25
CA GLU A 327 -17.11 0.18 -3.15
C GLU A 327 -17.77 0.41 -4.51
N ILE A 328 -18.47 -0.60 -5.05
CA ILE A 328 -19.23 -0.42 -6.29
C ILE A 328 -20.36 0.59 -6.06
N ALA A 329 -21.07 0.49 -4.92
CA ALA A 329 -22.08 1.46 -4.53
C ALA A 329 -21.49 2.87 -4.31
N ARG A 330 -20.30 2.97 -3.71
CA ARG A 330 -19.55 4.24 -3.55
C ARG A 330 -19.16 4.84 -4.88
N CYS A 331 -18.67 4.04 -5.82
CA CYS A 331 -18.34 4.47 -7.17
C CYS A 331 -19.57 5.08 -7.87
N LEU A 332 -20.71 4.37 -7.85
CA LEU A 332 -21.97 4.86 -8.39
C LEU A 332 -22.42 6.15 -7.70
N ASN A 333 -22.35 6.20 -6.36
CA ASN A 333 -22.83 7.34 -5.57
C ASN A 333 -21.90 8.58 -5.62
N SER A 334 -20.60 8.40 -5.80
CA SER A 334 -19.60 9.49 -5.92
C SER A 334 -19.42 9.96 -7.35
N SER A 335 -19.85 9.17 -8.34
CA SER A 335 -19.76 9.53 -9.75
C SER A 335 -20.39 10.90 -10.01
N ASN A 336 -19.65 11.77 -10.71
CA ASN A 336 -20.24 12.98 -11.26
C ASN A 336 -21.29 12.55 -12.29
N ARG A 337 -22.56 12.73 -11.94
CA ARG A 337 -23.68 12.17 -12.69
C ARG A 337 -24.79 13.17 -12.89
N GLU A 338 -25.39 13.11 -14.06
CA GLU A 338 -26.55 13.91 -14.43
C GLU A 338 -27.73 12.99 -14.71
N LYS A 339 -28.89 13.29 -14.10
CA LYS A 339 -30.13 12.60 -14.46
C LYS A 339 -30.49 12.99 -15.88
N LEU A 340 -30.61 12.01 -16.76
CA LEU A 340 -31.05 12.22 -18.12
C LEU A 340 -32.58 12.19 -18.18
N ASN A 341 -33.16 13.11 -18.96
CA ASN A 341 -34.57 13.00 -19.32
C ASN A 341 -34.77 11.74 -20.18
N ASN A 342 -35.88 11.05 -19.95
CA ASN A 342 -36.20 9.75 -20.56
C ASN A 342 -36.16 9.74 -22.10
N ASP A 343 -36.24 10.89 -22.74
CA ASP A 343 -36.30 11.03 -24.21
C ASP A 343 -34.92 10.96 -24.91
N LYS A 344 -33.81 10.99 -24.17
CA LYS A 344 -32.47 10.77 -24.76
C LYS A 344 -32.18 9.27 -24.85
N THR A 345 -32.48 8.68 -26.00
CA THR A 345 -31.92 7.39 -26.41
C THR A 345 -30.41 7.55 -26.57
N ILE A 346 -29.67 6.86 -25.71
CA ILE A 346 -28.23 6.68 -25.83
C ILE A 346 -28.07 5.23 -26.27
N ASP A 347 -27.62 5.04 -27.51
CA ASP A 347 -27.36 3.74 -28.10
C ASP A 347 -25.95 3.30 -27.67
N GLU A 348 -25.86 2.69 -26.48
CA GLU A 348 -24.65 2.04 -26.00
C GLU A 348 -25.02 0.62 -25.58
N ASP A 349 -24.08 -0.31 -25.78
CA ASP A 349 -24.23 -1.69 -25.38
C ASP A 349 -24.15 -1.83 -23.85
N LEU A 350 -25.02 -2.67 -23.30
CA LEU A 350 -24.98 -3.03 -21.89
C LEU A 350 -23.67 -3.76 -21.57
N ARG A 351 -22.93 -3.29 -20.56
CA ARG A 351 -21.66 -3.90 -20.13
C ARG A 351 -21.84 -4.81 -18.93
N LEU A 352 -22.46 -4.30 -17.87
CA LEU A 352 -22.60 -5.02 -16.60
C LEU A 352 -24.04 -4.98 -16.08
N ILE A 353 -24.44 -6.05 -15.41
CA ILE A 353 -25.63 -6.09 -14.55
C ILE A 353 -25.15 -6.28 -13.12
N LEU A 354 -25.47 -5.31 -12.25
CA LEU A 354 -25.13 -5.34 -10.83
C LEU A 354 -26.39 -5.58 -10.02
N LYS A 355 -26.40 -6.62 -9.19
CA LYS A 355 -27.52 -6.95 -8.30
C LYS A 355 -27.09 -6.80 -6.84
N PHE A 356 -27.52 -5.70 -6.23
CA PHE A 356 -27.30 -5.40 -4.82
C PHE A 356 -28.37 -6.10 -3.98
N ILE A 357 -27.96 -6.89 -3.00
CA ILE A 357 -28.85 -7.58 -2.06
C ILE A 357 -28.83 -6.79 -0.75
N ILE A 358 -30.00 -6.29 -0.34
CA ILE A 358 -30.19 -5.47 0.86
C ILE A 358 -31.35 -6.08 1.66
N ASN A 359 -31.09 -6.72 2.80
CA ASN A 359 -32.14 -7.39 3.58
C ASN A 359 -33.01 -8.33 2.71
N GLU A 360 -32.38 -9.19 1.91
CA GLU A 360 -33.01 -10.12 0.95
C GLU A 360 -33.70 -9.48 -0.28
N ASP A 361 -33.94 -8.16 -0.29
CA ASP A 361 -34.41 -7.44 -1.48
C ASP A 361 -33.28 -7.29 -2.52
N ILE A 362 -33.58 -7.53 -3.80
CA ILE A 362 -32.64 -7.30 -4.90
C ILE A 362 -32.90 -5.94 -5.56
N LYS A 363 -31.85 -5.13 -5.65
CA LYS A 363 -31.79 -3.88 -6.40
C LYS A 363 -30.84 -4.01 -7.57
N GLU A 364 -31.36 -3.85 -8.78
CA GLU A 364 -30.59 -3.99 -10.02
C GLU A 364 -30.11 -2.63 -10.53
N VAL A 365 -28.86 -2.59 -10.99
CA VAL A 365 -28.26 -1.47 -11.72
C VAL A 365 -27.72 -2.00 -13.04
N LEU A 366 -28.16 -1.40 -14.14
CA LEU A 366 -27.67 -1.70 -15.49
C LEU A 366 -26.60 -0.69 -15.86
N VAL A 367 -25.40 -1.14 -16.21
CA VAL A 367 -24.24 -0.28 -16.46
C VAL A 367 -23.81 -0.38 -17.93
N TYR A 368 -23.65 0.78 -18.54
CA TYR A 368 -23.17 1.00 -19.91
C TYR A 368 -21.81 1.74 -19.84
N ASP A 369 -21.22 2.08 -20.99
CA ASP A 369 -19.92 2.75 -21.00
C ASP A 369 -19.96 4.12 -20.31
N ASN A 370 -20.98 4.94 -20.60
CA ASN A 370 -21.07 6.31 -20.11
C ASN A 370 -22.35 6.64 -19.34
N TYR A 371 -23.18 5.64 -19.02
CA TYR A 371 -24.33 5.84 -18.17
C TYR A 371 -24.70 4.56 -17.43
N PHE A 372 -25.58 4.70 -16.44
CA PHE A 372 -26.19 3.57 -15.76
C PHE A 372 -27.67 3.84 -15.48
N VAL A 373 -28.44 2.79 -15.27
CA VAL A 373 -29.88 2.86 -14.96
C VAL A 373 -30.11 2.25 -13.58
N TYR A 374 -30.79 3.01 -12.73
CA TYR A 374 -31.23 2.57 -11.40
C TYR A 374 -32.65 3.04 -11.17
N ASP A 375 -33.53 2.12 -10.74
CA ASP A 375 -34.95 2.41 -10.47
C ASP A 375 -35.67 3.15 -11.62
N ASN A 376 -35.45 2.69 -12.86
CA ASN A 376 -35.95 3.31 -14.10
C ASN A 376 -35.45 4.74 -14.39
N VAL A 377 -34.48 5.26 -13.63
CA VAL A 377 -33.84 6.55 -13.88
C VAL A 377 -32.49 6.34 -14.55
N LYS A 378 -32.26 7.06 -15.66
CA LYS A 378 -30.98 7.03 -16.38
C LYS A 378 -30.05 8.12 -15.86
N TYR A 379 -28.81 7.75 -15.53
CA TYR A 379 -27.77 8.65 -15.02
C TYR A 379 -26.57 8.64 -15.97
N PHE A 380 -26.28 9.76 -16.63
CA PHE A 380 -25.05 9.93 -17.38
C PHE A 380 -23.88 10.05 -16.43
N SER A 381 -22.84 9.24 -16.62
CA SER A 381 -21.55 9.43 -15.97
C SER A 381 -20.44 8.88 -16.86
N LYS A 382 -19.57 9.76 -17.32
CA LYS A 382 -18.50 9.44 -18.27
C LYS A 382 -17.61 8.29 -17.75
N ASN A 383 -17.38 7.30 -18.62
CA ASN A 383 -16.56 6.11 -18.38
C ASN A 383 -16.96 5.32 -17.12
N ILE A 384 -18.25 5.23 -16.78
CA ILE A 384 -18.70 4.52 -15.60
C ILE A 384 -18.48 3.01 -15.71
N GLY A 385 -18.68 2.42 -16.91
CA GLY A 385 -18.42 1.00 -17.15
C GLY A 385 -16.98 0.62 -16.83
N GLU A 386 -16.03 1.36 -17.39
CA GLU A 386 -14.60 1.14 -17.15
C GLU A 386 -14.19 1.40 -15.69
N LYS A 387 -14.78 2.40 -15.02
CA LYS A 387 -14.50 2.65 -13.59
C LYS A 387 -14.92 1.46 -12.72
N ILE A 388 -16.10 0.90 -12.98
CA ILE A 388 -16.59 -0.25 -12.23
C ILE A 388 -15.76 -1.49 -12.58
N LYS A 389 -15.45 -1.73 -13.85
CA LYS A 389 -14.53 -2.80 -14.28
C LYS A 389 -13.17 -2.70 -13.57
N SER A 390 -12.59 -1.50 -13.50
CA SER A 390 -11.29 -1.30 -12.83
C SER A 390 -11.35 -1.70 -11.35
N LEU A 391 -12.45 -1.43 -10.65
CA LEU A 391 -12.63 -1.87 -9.25
C LEU A 391 -12.70 -3.39 -9.12
N LEU A 392 -13.26 -4.08 -10.11
CA LEU A 392 -13.35 -5.54 -10.16
C LEU A 392 -12.02 -6.21 -10.56
N MET A 393 -11.09 -5.46 -11.13
CA MET A 393 -9.76 -5.93 -11.53
C MET A 393 -8.69 -5.74 -10.46
N VAL A 394 -9.01 -5.04 -9.36
CA VAL A 394 -8.14 -5.04 -8.18
C VAL A 394 -8.27 -6.42 -7.54
N PRO A 395 -7.18 -7.21 -7.46
CA PRO A 395 -7.23 -8.61 -7.03
C PRO A 395 -7.96 -8.80 -5.71
#